data_AF-A0A4U1JBN2-F1
#
_entry.id   AF-A0A4U1JBN2-F1
#
_cell.length_a   1.000
_cell.length_b   1.000
_cell.length_c   1.000
_cell.angle_alpha   90.00
_cell.angle_beta   90.00
_cell.angle_gamma   90.00
#
_symmetry.space_group_name_H-M   'P 1'
#
loop_
_entity.id
_entity.type
_entity.pdbx_description
1 polymer ?
#
loop_
_entity_poly.entity_id
_entity_poly.type
_entity_poly.pdbx_seq_one_letter_code
_entity_poly.pdbx_strand_id
1 'polypeptide(L)'
;MLSLATASAAFAAAGCGAAPKGSRARSANPNIVKVAGTTEDPAVVEAADERAAQQIWCEYLEALYHRATGDNERWPSRDECFQAKTMASPEMLRRTASCSRAALDKFAGDPFTSAYAAEVSRCGSSALDAVVVKGEEITPYVTAICGRMARCGEATYDECRGELGNGLAPHLERAVGAMNRRGRVAFEVCLKNLSCGDVGSQVVSCLEPIMDGLLWLPG
;
A
#
# COMPACT_ATOMS: atom_id res chain seq x y z
N MET A 1 -17.38 10.36 49.69
CA MET A 1 -18.32 9.85 50.69
C MET A 1 -19.53 9.30 49.95
N LEU A 2 -19.88 8.04 50.20
CA LEU A 2 -20.93 7.27 49.53
C LEU A 2 -22.32 7.85 49.80
N SER A 3 -23.21 7.77 48.81
CA SER A 3 -24.66 7.67 49.05
C SER A 3 -25.27 6.75 47.98
N LEU A 4 -25.53 5.51 48.38
CA LEU A 4 -26.44 4.59 47.69
C LEU A 4 -27.86 4.92 48.15
N ALA A 5 -28.79 5.05 47.21
CA ALA A 5 -30.22 5.00 47.46
C ALA A 5 -30.83 3.88 46.62
N THR A 6 -31.42 2.91 47.34
CA THR A 6 -32.23 1.79 46.89
C THR A 6 -33.66 2.22 46.56
N ALA A 7 -34.31 1.58 45.59
CA ALA A 7 -35.69 1.09 45.72
C ALA A 7 -36.13 0.27 44.51
N SER A 8 -36.57 -0.95 44.80
CA SER A 8 -37.22 -1.92 43.92
C SER A 8 -38.69 -1.56 43.67
N ALA A 9 -39.25 -1.96 42.52
CA ALA A 9 -40.66 -2.33 42.42
C ALA A 9 -40.90 -3.26 41.22
N ALA A 10 -41.24 -4.51 41.54
CA ALA A 10 -41.79 -5.48 40.60
C ALA A 10 -43.29 -5.21 40.41
N PHE A 11 -43.78 -5.33 39.18
CA PHE A 11 -45.20 -5.60 38.92
C PHE A 11 -45.30 -6.84 38.02
N ALA A 12 -45.73 -7.93 38.63
CA ALA A 12 -46.27 -9.08 37.95
C ALA A 12 -47.76 -8.82 37.66
N ALA A 13 -48.18 -9.06 36.42
CA ALA A 13 -49.58 -9.26 36.10
C ALA A 13 -49.70 -10.58 35.33
N ALA A 14 -50.28 -11.56 36.01
CA ALA A 14 -50.68 -12.83 35.44
C ALA A 14 -51.94 -12.65 34.59
N GLY A 15 -51.95 -13.27 33.41
CA GLY A 15 -53.13 -13.43 32.57
C GLY A 15 -53.16 -14.86 32.03
N CYS A 16 -53.97 -15.72 32.65
CA CYS A 16 -54.31 -17.05 32.16
C CYS A 16 -55.23 -16.93 30.95
N GLY A 17 -54.85 -17.52 29.83
CA GLY A 17 -55.69 -17.65 28.63
C GLY A 17 -55.40 -18.96 27.92
N ALA A 18 -56.41 -19.82 27.87
CA ALA A 18 -56.35 -21.21 27.42
C ALA A 18 -55.97 -21.35 25.93
N ALA A 19 -55.26 -22.44 25.63
CA ALA A 19 -54.86 -22.86 24.29
C ALA A 19 -56.02 -23.44 23.46
N PRO A 20 -56.02 -23.25 22.13
CA PRO A 20 -56.53 -24.23 21.20
C PRO A 20 -55.40 -25.06 20.60
N LYS A 21 -55.59 -26.39 20.62
CA LYS A 21 -54.77 -27.36 19.89
C LYS A 21 -55.01 -27.22 18.39
N GLY A 22 -53.92 -27.22 17.61
CA GLY A 22 -53.91 -27.73 16.24
C GLY A 22 -53.62 -26.72 15.14
N SER A 23 -52.36 -26.63 14.72
CA SER A 23 -52.01 -26.66 13.29
C SER A 23 -50.53 -26.96 13.09
N ARG A 24 -50.28 -27.92 12.21
CA ARG A 24 -48.98 -28.40 11.73
C ARG A 24 -48.36 -27.30 10.84
N ALA A 25 -47.13 -26.86 11.11
CA ALA A 25 -46.29 -26.23 10.08
C ALA A 25 -44.79 -26.22 10.42
N ARG A 26 -44.04 -26.92 9.56
CA ARG A 26 -42.62 -26.78 9.18
C ARG A 26 -41.52 -26.80 10.24
N SER A 27 -40.82 -27.94 10.23
CA SER A 27 -39.40 -28.06 10.57
C SER A 27 -38.59 -26.90 9.97
N ALA A 28 -38.00 -26.07 10.83
CA ALA A 28 -37.00 -25.10 10.44
C ALA A 28 -35.70 -25.83 10.16
N ASN A 29 -35.32 -25.84 8.89
CA ASN A 29 -34.09 -26.37 8.34
C ASN A 29 -32.88 -25.85 9.15
N PRO A 30 -31.93 -26.69 9.61
CA PRO A 30 -30.70 -26.25 10.24
C PRO A 30 -29.70 -25.77 9.19
N ASN A 31 -30.13 -24.88 8.30
CA ASN A 31 -29.23 -24.06 7.50
C ASN A 31 -29.24 -22.66 8.11
N ILE A 32 -28.75 -22.58 9.35
CA ILE A 32 -28.14 -21.34 9.82
C ILE A 32 -26.89 -21.21 8.94
N VAL A 33 -27.03 -20.37 7.92
CA VAL A 33 -25.92 -19.85 7.14
C VAL A 33 -24.90 -19.34 8.13
N LYS A 34 -23.84 -20.11 8.31
CA LYS A 34 -22.61 -19.67 8.95
C LYS A 34 -22.06 -18.61 8.00
N VAL A 35 -22.48 -17.37 8.16
CA VAL A 35 -21.76 -16.22 7.61
C VAL A 35 -20.44 -16.22 8.36
N ALA A 36 -19.50 -17.02 7.88
CA ALA A 36 -18.11 -16.98 8.26
C ALA A 36 -17.55 -15.68 7.66
N GLY A 37 -17.92 -14.56 8.28
CA GLY A 37 -17.13 -13.34 8.18
C GLY A 37 -15.92 -13.55 9.05
N THR A 38 -14.90 -14.24 8.53
CA THR A 38 -13.55 -14.07 9.05
C THR A 38 -13.16 -12.65 8.72
N THR A 39 -13.27 -11.75 9.70
CA THR A 39 -12.59 -10.46 9.67
C THR A 39 -11.10 -10.77 9.72
N GLU A 40 -10.51 -11.04 8.55
CA GLU A 40 -9.07 -11.26 8.44
C GLU A 40 -8.35 -10.01 8.93
N ASP A 41 -7.26 -10.22 9.67
CA ASP A 41 -6.42 -9.14 10.16
C ASP A 41 -5.92 -8.30 8.95
N PRO A 42 -6.13 -6.98 8.92
CA PRO A 42 -5.67 -6.11 7.84
C PRO A 42 -4.19 -6.29 7.49
N ALA A 43 -3.34 -6.59 8.48
CA ALA A 43 -1.91 -6.82 8.24
C ALA A 43 -1.65 -8.13 7.48
N VAL A 44 -2.48 -9.15 7.67
CA VAL A 44 -2.39 -10.42 6.95
C VAL A 44 -2.84 -10.24 5.50
N VAL A 45 -3.91 -9.48 5.29
CA VAL A 45 -4.41 -9.14 3.94
C VAL A 45 -3.37 -8.32 3.18
N GLU A 46 -2.79 -7.30 3.82
CA GLU A 46 -1.72 -6.48 3.25
C GLU A 46 -0.50 -7.32 2.85
N ALA A 47 -0.01 -8.18 3.75
CA ALA A 47 1.13 -9.05 3.48
C ALA A 47 0.84 -10.10 2.38
N ALA A 48 -0.42 -10.52 2.21
CA ALA A 48 -0.81 -11.37 1.09
C ALA A 48 -0.82 -10.60 -0.24
N ASP A 49 -1.31 -9.36 -0.23
CA ASP A 49 -1.36 -8.50 -1.41
C ASP A 49 0.04 -8.15 -1.93
N GLU A 50 0.96 -7.81 -1.01
CA GLU A 50 2.38 -7.58 -1.31
C GLU A 50 3.04 -8.80 -1.94
N ARG A 51 2.82 -10.00 -1.39
CA ARG A 51 3.37 -11.24 -1.95
C ARG A 51 2.83 -11.53 -3.35
N ALA A 52 1.53 -11.33 -3.58
CA ALA A 52 0.93 -11.53 -4.88
C ALA A 52 1.46 -10.52 -5.92
N ALA A 53 1.69 -9.27 -5.54
CA ALA A 53 2.31 -8.28 -6.42
C ALA A 53 3.77 -8.61 -6.72
N GLN A 54 4.54 -9.05 -5.73
CA GLN A 54 5.93 -9.49 -5.90
C GLN A 54 6.03 -10.67 -6.86
N GLN A 55 5.12 -11.64 -6.76
CA GLN A 55 5.03 -12.75 -7.69
C GLN A 55 4.89 -12.29 -9.15
N ILE A 56 3.99 -11.35 -9.42
CA ILE A 56 3.77 -10.82 -10.79
C ILE A 56 5.04 -10.13 -11.33
N TRP A 57 5.76 -9.41 -10.47
CA TRP A 57 7.05 -8.82 -10.84
C TRP A 57 8.11 -9.88 -11.16
N CYS A 58 8.22 -10.93 -10.34
CA CYS A 58 9.16 -12.02 -10.58
C CYS A 58 8.84 -12.83 -11.84
N GLU A 59 7.55 -13.04 -12.13
CA GLU A 59 7.11 -13.69 -13.37
C GLU A 59 7.48 -12.86 -14.60
N TYR A 60 7.39 -11.53 -14.51
CA TYR A 60 7.90 -10.63 -15.56
C TYR A 60 9.42 -10.77 -15.76
N LEU A 61 10.21 -10.79 -14.68
CA LEU A 61 11.67 -10.92 -14.77
C LEU A 61 12.09 -12.30 -15.30
N GLU A 62 11.40 -13.37 -14.91
CA GLU A 62 11.61 -14.72 -15.45
C GLU A 62 11.30 -14.75 -16.96
N ALA A 63 10.21 -14.13 -17.39
CA ALA A 63 9.90 -13.96 -18.81
C ALA A 63 10.97 -13.17 -19.58
N LEU A 64 11.51 -12.11 -18.99
CA LEU A 64 12.62 -11.33 -19.56
C LEU A 64 13.87 -12.20 -19.72
N TYR A 65 14.21 -12.98 -18.69
CA TYR A 65 15.33 -13.93 -18.72
C TYR A 65 15.18 -14.94 -19.86
N HIS A 66 14.02 -15.61 -19.96
CA HIS A 66 13.76 -16.57 -21.04
C HIS A 66 13.86 -15.95 -22.43
N ARG A 67 13.37 -14.71 -22.60
CA ARG A 67 13.45 -14.01 -23.89
C ARG A 67 14.89 -13.73 -24.31
N ALA A 68 15.77 -13.53 -23.35
CA ALA A 68 17.16 -13.21 -23.63
C ALA A 68 18.07 -14.44 -23.79
N THR A 69 17.84 -15.50 -23.01
CA THR A 69 18.63 -16.73 -23.15
C THR A 69 18.13 -17.60 -24.30
N GLY A 70 16.84 -17.51 -24.63
CA GLY A 70 16.18 -18.43 -25.56
C GLY A 70 15.87 -19.80 -24.93
N ASP A 71 16.22 -19.98 -23.66
CA ASP A 71 16.06 -21.22 -22.91
C ASP A 71 14.85 -21.14 -21.98
N ASN A 72 14.13 -22.25 -21.85
CA ASN A 72 13.04 -22.41 -20.88
C ASN A 72 13.55 -22.93 -19.52
N GLU A 73 14.84 -22.77 -19.23
CA GLU A 73 15.41 -23.12 -17.93
C GLU A 73 14.94 -22.16 -16.84
N ARG A 74 14.69 -22.70 -15.65
CA ARG A 74 14.27 -21.91 -14.49
C ARG A 74 15.24 -20.77 -14.27
N TRP A 75 14.73 -19.55 -14.18
CA TRP A 75 15.54 -18.37 -13.89
C TRP A 75 16.27 -18.53 -12.54
N PRO A 76 17.62 -18.42 -12.48
CA PRO A 76 18.37 -18.72 -11.26
C PRO A 76 17.97 -17.88 -10.04
N SER A 77 17.64 -16.60 -10.24
CA SER A 77 17.27 -15.69 -9.16
C SER A 77 15.79 -15.72 -8.80
N ARG A 78 15.03 -16.67 -9.36
CA ARG A 78 13.58 -16.79 -9.14
C ARG A 78 13.23 -16.82 -7.65
N ASP A 79 13.84 -17.74 -6.90
CA ASP A 79 13.49 -17.94 -5.49
C ASP A 79 13.88 -16.75 -4.61
N GLU A 80 14.98 -16.08 -4.94
CA GLU A 80 15.38 -14.83 -4.30
C GLU A 80 14.35 -13.73 -4.57
N CYS A 81 13.90 -13.59 -5.81
CA CYS A 81 12.87 -12.62 -6.18
C CYS A 81 11.56 -12.84 -5.40
N PHE A 82 11.12 -14.09 -5.27
CA PHE A 82 9.89 -14.42 -4.51
C PHE A 82 9.99 -14.11 -3.02
N GLN A 83 11.20 -14.12 -2.46
CA GLN A 83 11.47 -13.82 -1.06
C GLN A 83 11.80 -12.34 -0.82
N ALA A 84 12.09 -11.59 -1.89
CA ALA A 84 12.45 -10.20 -1.81
C ALA A 84 11.33 -9.37 -1.19
N LYS A 85 11.74 -8.42 -0.34
CA LYS A 85 10.85 -7.43 0.26
C LYS A 85 11.14 -6.08 -0.38
N THR A 86 10.24 -5.61 -1.23
CA THR A 86 10.31 -4.30 -1.89
C THR A 86 9.60 -3.23 -1.09
N MET A 87 9.85 -1.96 -1.41
CA MET A 87 9.13 -0.83 -0.83
C MET A 87 7.98 -0.36 -1.72
N ALA A 88 7.76 -0.98 -2.89
CA ALA A 88 6.66 -0.63 -3.78
C ALA A 88 5.29 -1.01 -3.21
N SER A 89 4.31 -0.15 -3.44
CA SER A 89 2.91 -0.49 -3.24
C SER A 89 2.52 -1.63 -4.19
N PRO A 90 1.63 -2.55 -3.77
CA PRO A 90 1.19 -3.64 -4.63
C PRO A 90 0.63 -3.19 -5.98
N GLU A 91 -0.06 -2.05 -6.00
CA GLU A 91 -0.59 -1.46 -7.23
C GLU A 91 0.53 -0.99 -8.17
N MET A 92 1.52 -0.23 -7.67
CA MET A 92 2.65 0.23 -8.47
C MET A 92 3.38 -0.95 -9.11
N LEU A 93 3.65 -1.99 -8.32
CA LEU A 93 4.40 -3.16 -8.75
C LEU A 93 3.65 -3.95 -9.84
N ARG A 94 2.35 -4.16 -9.67
CA ARG A 94 1.49 -4.82 -10.67
C ARG A 94 1.42 -4.06 -11.98
N ARG A 95 1.22 -2.74 -11.91
CA ARG A 95 1.13 -1.87 -13.09
C ARG A 95 2.45 -1.86 -13.87
N THR A 96 3.56 -1.73 -13.16
CA THR A 96 4.90 -1.76 -13.75
C THR A 96 5.16 -3.10 -14.42
N ALA A 97 4.97 -4.21 -13.70
CA ALA A 97 5.18 -5.56 -14.24
C ALA A 97 4.31 -5.85 -15.46
N SER A 98 3.02 -5.50 -15.40
CA SER A 98 2.05 -5.78 -16.47
C SER A 98 2.33 -4.95 -17.72
N CYS A 99 2.67 -3.66 -17.56
CA CYS A 99 3.06 -2.79 -18.66
C CYS A 99 4.36 -3.29 -19.32
N SER A 100 5.37 -3.60 -18.51
CA SER A 100 6.67 -4.09 -19.01
C SER A 100 6.53 -5.43 -19.71
N ARG A 101 5.72 -6.35 -19.18
CA ARG A 101 5.40 -7.62 -19.83
C ARG A 101 4.74 -7.41 -21.19
N ALA A 102 3.73 -6.55 -21.26
CA ALA A 102 3.06 -6.22 -22.52
C ALA A 102 4.00 -5.56 -23.54
N ALA A 103 4.99 -4.78 -23.09
CA ALA A 103 6.04 -4.23 -23.93
C ALA A 103 6.99 -5.34 -24.43
N LEU A 104 7.44 -6.23 -23.53
CA LEU A 104 8.33 -7.36 -23.85
C LEU A 104 7.74 -8.26 -24.95
N ASP A 105 6.45 -8.58 -24.84
CA ASP A 105 5.76 -9.48 -25.77
C ASP A 105 5.66 -8.89 -27.19
N LYS A 106 5.77 -7.56 -27.31
CA LYS A 106 5.75 -6.83 -28.59
C LYS A 106 7.15 -6.41 -29.05
N PHE A 107 8.14 -6.51 -28.18
CA PHE A 107 9.49 -6.04 -28.46
C PHE A 107 10.21 -7.01 -29.41
N ALA A 108 10.63 -6.49 -30.57
CA ALA A 108 11.34 -7.26 -31.57
C ALA A 108 12.85 -7.29 -31.26
N GLY A 109 13.45 -8.48 -31.35
CA GLY A 109 14.88 -8.68 -31.09
C GLY A 109 15.20 -8.91 -29.60
N ASP A 110 16.44 -8.58 -29.24
CA ASP A 110 17.01 -8.75 -27.90
C ASP A 110 16.48 -7.67 -26.93
N PRO A 111 15.84 -8.05 -25.81
CA PRO A 111 15.35 -7.10 -24.82
C PRO A 111 16.46 -6.50 -23.95
N PHE A 112 17.71 -6.96 -24.01
CA PHE A 112 18.84 -6.33 -23.29
C PHE A 112 19.44 -5.14 -24.05
N THR A 113 18.58 -4.20 -24.42
CA THR A 113 18.94 -2.97 -25.12
C THR A 113 18.47 -1.75 -24.35
N SER A 114 19.12 -0.60 -24.59
CA SER A 114 18.67 0.68 -24.03
C SER A 114 17.25 1.05 -24.47
N ALA A 115 16.83 0.60 -25.66
CA ALA A 115 15.48 0.82 -26.17
C ALA A 115 14.42 0.11 -25.31
N TYR A 116 14.64 -1.16 -24.95
CA TYR A 116 13.72 -1.86 -24.06
C TYR A 116 13.79 -1.34 -22.62
N ALA A 117 14.99 -0.98 -22.13
CA ALA A 117 15.14 -0.34 -20.83
C ALA A 117 14.32 0.98 -20.73
N ALA A 118 14.23 1.75 -21.82
CA ALA A 118 13.39 2.94 -21.89
C ALA A 118 11.89 2.61 -21.79
N GLU A 119 11.42 1.50 -22.36
CA GLU A 119 10.04 1.04 -22.20
C GLU A 119 9.74 0.66 -20.75
N VAL A 120 10.64 -0.07 -20.09
CA VAL A 120 10.50 -0.42 -18.66
C VAL A 120 10.47 0.84 -17.80
N SER A 121 11.35 1.81 -18.07
CA SER A 121 11.37 3.11 -17.39
C SER A 121 10.07 3.90 -17.59
N ARG A 122 9.53 3.90 -18.81
CA ARG A 122 8.23 4.51 -19.14
C ARG A 122 7.09 3.83 -18.37
N CYS A 123 7.10 2.50 -18.29
CA CYS A 123 6.13 1.74 -17.53
C CYS A 123 6.19 2.04 -16.03
N GLY A 124 7.40 2.13 -15.45
CA GLY A 124 7.60 2.55 -14.06
C GLY A 124 7.08 3.95 -13.80
N SER A 125 7.44 4.92 -14.65
CA SER A 125 6.96 6.30 -14.54
C SER A 125 5.44 6.40 -14.64
N SER A 126 4.84 5.69 -15.59
CA SER A 126 3.37 5.65 -15.74
C SER A 126 2.68 5.01 -14.54
N ALA A 127 3.32 4.01 -13.90
CA ALA A 127 2.81 3.40 -12.68
C ALA A 127 2.87 4.39 -11.52
N LEU A 128 3.97 5.13 -11.35
CA LEU A 128 4.10 6.18 -10.33
C LEU A 128 3.00 7.25 -10.47
N ASP A 129 2.71 7.67 -11.70
CA ASP A 129 1.68 8.68 -11.97
C ASP A 129 0.24 8.15 -11.78
N ALA A 130 0.04 6.83 -11.87
CA ALA A 130 -1.26 6.21 -11.77
C ALA A 130 -1.68 5.86 -10.33
N VAL A 131 -0.75 5.80 -9.38
CA VAL A 131 -1.11 5.51 -7.99
C VAL A 131 -1.72 6.74 -7.34
N VAL A 132 -2.92 6.55 -6.80
CA VAL A 132 -3.65 7.60 -6.10
C VAL A 132 -3.43 7.44 -4.60
N VAL A 133 -2.97 8.51 -3.97
CA VAL A 133 -2.87 8.63 -2.52
C VAL A 133 -3.92 9.60 -2.02
N LYS A 134 -4.54 9.30 -0.88
CA LYS A 134 -5.52 10.22 -0.28
C LYS A 134 -4.79 11.37 0.39
N GLY A 135 -5.35 12.58 0.36
CA GLY A 135 -4.76 13.75 1.04
C GLY A 135 -4.54 13.52 2.54
N GLU A 136 -5.36 12.69 3.17
CA GLU A 136 -5.19 12.27 4.58
C GLU A 136 -3.88 11.50 4.80
N GLU A 137 -3.46 10.68 3.83
CA GLU A 137 -2.21 9.91 3.89
C GLU A 137 -0.98 10.81 3.66
N ILE A 138 -1.14 11.97 3.02
CA ILE A 138 -0.04 12.93 2.76
C ILE A 138 0.18 13.91 3.90
N THR A 139 -0.87 14.17 4.68
CA THR A 139 -0.87 15.15 5.78
C THR A 139 0.28 14.96 6.78
N PRO A 140 0.66 13.73 7.22
CA PRO A 140 1.78 13.52 8.13
C PRO A 140 3.12 14.01 7.57
N TYR A 141 3.36 13.79 6.27
CA TYR A 141 4.60 14.17 5.60
C TYR A 141 4.73 15.69 5.45
N VAL A 142 3.66 16.34 4.99
CA VAL A 142 3.58 17.82 4.89
C VAL A 142 3.78 18.44 6.27
N THR A 143 3.16 17.87 7.30
CA THR A 143 3.30 18.36 8.68
C THR A 143 4.73 18.22 9.19
N ALA A 144 5.41 17.12 8.88
CA ALA A 144 6.81 16.92 9.27
C ALA A 144 7.74 17.96 8.60
N ILE A 145 7.58 18.16 7.28
CA ILE A 145 8.40 19.08 6.48
C ILE A 145 8.16 20.53 6.91
N CYS A 146 6.91 21.01 6.88
CA CYS A 146 6.60 22.40 7.23
C CYS A 146 6.80 22.68 8.71
N GLY A 147 6.56 21.69 9.58
CA GLY A 147 6.89 21.81 10.99
C GLY A 147 8.40 22.00 11.20
N ARG A 148 9.25 21.37 10.38
CA ARG A 148 10.70 21.56 10.44
C ARG A 148 11.09 22.97 9.98
N MET A 149 10.63 23.39 8.80
CA MET A 149 10.94 24.72 8.25
C MET A 149 10.54 25.85 9.22
N ALA A 150 9.35 25.73 9.84
CA ALA A 150 8.88 26.67 10.84
C ALA A 150 9.77 26.71 12.10
N ARG A 151 10.23 25.56 12.60
CA ARG A 151 11.14 25.52 13.76
C ARG A 151 12.53 26.07 13.44
N CYS A 152 12.97 25.97 12.19
CA CYS A 152 14.25 26.51 11.74
C CYS A 152 14.19 27.99 11.36
N GLY A 153 13.00 28.60 11.35
CA GLY A 153 12.80 30.00 10.99
C GLY A 153 12.94 30.29 9.50
N GLU A 154 12.82 29.27 8.65
CA GLU A 154 13.00 29.39 7.19
C GLU A 154 11.71 29.86 6.49
N ALA A 155 10.55 29.44 6.98
CA ALA A 155 9.23 29.85 6.53
C ALA A 155 8.21 29.58 7.64
N THR A 156 7.09 30.29 7.69
CA THR A 156 5.96 29.88 8.54
C THR A 156 5.36 28.56 8.04
N TYR A 157 4.62 27.87 8.91
CA TYR A 157 3.94 26.63 8.52
C TYR A 157 2.97 26.84 7.35
N ASP A 158 2.22 27.95 7.35
CA ASP A 158 1.23 28.26 6.32
C ASP A 158 1.88 28.67 5.00
N GLU A 159 2.97 29.44 5.03
CA GLU A 159 3.78 29.75 3.83
C GLU A 159 4.32 28.46 3.21
N CYS A 160 4.98 27.61 4.02
CA CYS A 160 5.48 26.33 3.56
C CYS A 160 4.35 25.45 2.98
N ARG A 161 3.21 25.35 3.65
CA ARG A 161 2.08 24.54 3.17
C ARG A 161 1.56 25.07 1.84
N GLY A 162 1.48 26.39 1.67
CA GLY A 162 1.08 27.03 0.42
C GLY A 162 2.06 26.72 -0.72
N GLU A 163 3.36 26.87 -0.47
CA GLU A 163 4.41 26.58 -1.46
C GLU A 163 4.49 25.10 -1.81
N LEU A 164 4.44 24.22 -0.81
CA LEU A 164 4.38 22.76 -1.02
C LEU A 164 3.15 22.39 -1.83
N GLY A 165 1.98 22.94 -1.52
CA GLY A 165 0.74 22.68 -2.25
C GLY A 165 0.82 23.06 -3.73
N ASN A 166 1.55 24.12 -4.06
CA ASN A 166 1.66 24.64 -5.43
C ASN A 166 2.73 23.93 -6.29
N GLY A 167 3.68 23.19 -5.69
CA GLY A 167 4.81 22.62 -6.44
C GLY A 167 5.25 21.22 -6.02
N LEU A 168 5.38 20.95 -4.71
CA LEU A 168 5.95 19.69 -4.23
C LEU A 168 4.90 18.62 -3.92
N ALA A 169 3.67 19.01 -3.60
CA ALA A 169 2.60 18.09 -3.23
C ALA A 169 2.37 16.98 -4.28
N PRO A 170 2.33 17.27 -5.60
CA PRO A 170 2.18 16.20 -6.60
C PRO A 170 3.36 15.23 -6.65
N HIS A 171 4.58 15.67 -6.33
CA HIS A 171 5.75 14.80 -6.27
C HIS A 171 5.72 13.92 -5.01
N LEU A 172 5.35 14.52 -3.88
CA LEU A 172 5.18 13.81 -2.62
C LEU A 172 4.05 12.78 -2.70
N GLU A 173 2.94 13.14 -3.35
CA GLU A 173 1.81 12.28 -3.60
C GLU A 173 2.20 11.04 -4.40
N ARG A 174 2.91 11.25 -5.53
CA ARG A 174 3.43 10.15 -6.35
C ARG A 174 4.38 9.26 -5.57
N ALA A 175 5.33 9.84 -4.83
CA ALA A 175 6.29 9.08 -4.05
C ALA A 175 5.60 8.23 -2.96
N VAL A 176 4.73 8.82 -2.15
CA VAL A 176 4.02 8.11 -1.07
C VAL A 176 3.03 7.08 -1.63
N GLY A 177 2.36 7.39 -2.74
CA GLY A 177 1.49 6.44 -3.46
C GLY A 177 2.26 5.22 -3.95
N ALA A 178 3.47 5.44 -4.48
CA ALA A 178 4.33 4.36 -4.95
C ALA A 178 4.85 3.45 -3.83
N MET A 179 4.78 3.87 -2.56
CA MET A 179 5.32 3.11 -1.43
C MET A 179 4.26 2.23 -0.75
N ASN A 180 4.64 1.02 -0.36
CA ASN A 180 3.90 0.26 0.65
C ASN A 180 4.09 0.86 2.05
N ARG A 181 3.42 0.28 3.03
CA ARG A 181 3.49 0.74 4.42
C ARG A 181 4.92 0.77 4.96
N ARG A 182 5.77 -0.21 4.62
CA ARG A 182 7.16 -0.24 5.07
C ARG A 182 7.95 0.97 4.54
N GLY A 183 7.82 1.27 3.25
CA GLY A 183 8.45 2.46 2.65
C GLY A 183 7.94 3.76 3.28
N ARG A 184 6.62 3.87 3.46
CA ARG A 184 5.97 5.01 4.11
C ARG A 184 6.47 5.26 5.53
N VAL A 185 6.59 4.21 6.34
CA VAL A 185 7.13 4.31 7.71
C VAL A 185 8.61 4.70 7.71
N ALA A 186 9.42 4.12 6.82
CA ALA A 186 10.82 4.49 6.69
C ALA A 186 10.99 5.98 6.34
N PHE A 187 10.16 6.47 5.41
CA PHE A 187 10.15 7.88 5.02
C PHE A 187 9.78 8.79 6.19
N GLU A 188 8.70 8.49 6.91
CA GLU A 188 8.30 9.26 8.10
C GLU A 188 9.39 9.33 9.16
N VAL A 189 10.08 8.21 9.41
CA VAL A 189 11.19 8.15 10.37
C VAL A 189 12.34 9.03 9.91
N CYS A 190 12.66 9.04 8.62
CA CYS A 190 13.69 9.93 8.08
C CYS A 190 13.31 11.40 8.26
N LEU A 191 12.07 11.79 7.90
CA LEU A 191 11.60 13.17 8.04
C LEU A 191 11.61 13.69 9.48
N LYS A 192 11.42 12.82 10.48
CA LYS A 192 11.51 13.19 11.90
C LYS A 192 12.92 13.63 12.32
N ASN A 193 13.95 13.20 11.57
CA ASN A 193 15.35 13.46 11.87
C ASN A 193 15.97 14.58 11.00
N LEU A 194 15.16 15.31 10.22
CA LEU A 194 15.63 16.46 9.47
C LEU A 194 16.33 17.47 10.39
N SER A 195 17.39 18.10 9.90
CA SER A 195 18.15 19.15 10.57
C SER A 195 17.74 20.55 10.07
N CYS A 196 18.27 21.63 10.65
CA CYS A 196 18.08 22.99 10.11
C CYS A 196 19.18 23.23 9.08
N GLY A 197 18.81 23.64 7.88
CA GLY A 197 19.66 23.57 6.70
C GLY A 197 18.79 23.33 5.47
N ASP A 198 19.38 22.88 4.37
CA ASP A 198 18.61 22.60 3.15
C ASP A 198 17.62 21.45 3.35
N VAL A 199 16.37 21.78 3.73
CA VAL A 199 15.30 20.81 3.96
C VAL A 199 14.93 20.09 2.66
N GLY A 200 14.96 20.79 1.52
CA GLY A 200 14.63 20.22 0.21
C GLY A 200 15.56 19.07 -0.15
N SER A 201 16.88 19.30 -0.07
CA SER A 201 17.88 18.27 -0.30
C SER A 201 17.76 17.10 0.67
N GLN A 202 17.53 17.38 1.96
CA GLN A 202 17.36 16.31 2.96
C GLN A 202 16.10 15.46 2.70
N VAL A 203 14.99 16.06 2.23
CA VAL A 203 13.78 15.31 1.83
C VAL A 203 14.10 14.38 0.66
N VAL A 204 14.87 14.82 -0.33
CA VAL A 204 15.34 13.98 -1.44
C VAL A 204 16.20 12.83 -0.92
N SER A 205 17.16 13.11 -0.02
CA SER A 205 17.97 12.06 0.60
C SER A 205 17.16 11.06 1.44
N CYS A 206 16.03 11.49 2.00
CA CYS A 206 15.09 10.58 2.67
C CYS A 206 14.31 9.69 1.70
N LEU A 207 14.04 10.17 0.48
CA LEU A 207 13.29 9.46 -0.55
C LEU A 207 14.17 8.48 -1.34
N GLU A 208 15.40 8.87 -1.68
CA GLU A 208 16.32 8.11 -2.54
C GLU A 208 16.43 6.61 -2.17
N PRO A 209 16.77 6.21 -0.93
CA PRO A 209 16.89 4.78 -0.59
C PRO A 209 15.56 4.03 -0.67
N ILE A 210 14.43 4.73 -0.59
CA ILE A 210 13.09 4.14 -0.71
C ILE A 210 12.76 3.93 -2.18
N MET A 211 13.07 4.93 -3.01
CA MET A 211 12.89 4.87 -4.47
C MET A 211 13.74 3.75 -5.07
N ASP A 212 14.99 3.63 -4.65
CA ASP A 212 15.89 2.53 -5.04
C ASP A 212 15.37 1.16 -4.59
N GLY A 213 14.66 1.13 -3.46
CA GLY A 213 14.06 -0.09 -2.91
C GLY A 213 12.68 -0.45 -3.47
N LEU A 214 12.12 0.32 -4.42
CA LEU A 214 10.77 0.05 -4.95
C LEU A 214 10.71 -1.25 -5.74
N LEU A 215 11.72 -1.53 -6.56
CA LEU A 215 11.77 -2.72 -7.39
C LEU A 215 12.96 -3.57 -6.98
N TRP A 216 12.75 -4.87 -6.85
CA TRP A 216 13.86 -5.79 -6.67
C TRP A 216 14.42 -6.19 -8.04
N LEU A 217 15.74 -6.14 -8.19
CA LEU A 217 16.46 -6.61 -9.36
C LEU A 217 17.58 -7.56 -8.91
N PRO A 218 17.96 -8.57 -9.71
CA PRO A 218 19.12 -9.40 -9.42
C PRO A 218 20.40 -8.55 -9.44
N GLY A 219 21.29 -8.81 -8.49
CA GLY A 219 22.60 -8.13 -8.36
C GLY A 219 23.70 -8.74 -9.22
#